data_AF-A0A924U786-F1
#
_entry.id   AF-A0A924U786-F1
#
_cell.length_a   1.000
_cell.length_b   1.000
_cell.length_c   1.000
_cell.angle_alpha   90.00
_cell.angle_beta   90.00
_cell.angle_gamma   90.00
#
_symmetry.space_group_name_H-M   'P 1'
#
loop_
_entity.id
_entity.type
_entity.pdbx_description
1 polymer ?
#
loop_
_entity_poly.entity_id
_entity_poly.type
_entity_poly.pdbx_seq_one_letter_code
_entity_poly.pdbx_strand_id
1 'polypeptide(L)'
;MTETTYREAIRQALLDAMQADPSVILIGEEVGLYGGAYGVTKGLIDLFGANRVIDAPISEAAIVGAAIGAAMTGLRPVAELMYVDFIGMTMDQLANQAAKSRYMFGGQISVPMVLRTQGGTGRSAAAQHSQSLEAWVLHTPGLRLVMPATVNDAYHLLRQSLTQADPVVFIEHKGLYTMKGTLDTATPDGAWGQPVIRRDGGDLVILSYSRMLHESLAAAERLAQSGVQACV
;
A
#
# COMPACT_ATOMS: atom_id res chain seq x y z
N MET A 1 1.07 -17.58 -13.68
CA MET A 1 0.65 -16.27 -14.22
C MET A 1 -0.83 -16.29 -14.54
N THR A 2 -1.61 -15.33 -14.02
CA THR A 2 -3.05 -15.20 -14.25
C THR A 2 -3.41 -13.75 -14.56
N GLU A 3 -4.38 -13.51 -15.47
CA GLU A 3 -4.93 -12.17 -15.65
C GLU A 3 -5.87 -11.86 -14.48
N THR A 4 -5.67 -10.70 -13.84
CA THR A 4 -6.52 -10.24 -12.75
C THR A 4 -6.54 -8.72 -12.70
N THR A 5 -7.25 -8.15 -11.73
CA THR A 5 -7.26 -6.70 -11.50
C THR A 5 -6.29 -6.31 -10.40
N TYR A 6 -5.83 -5.05 -10.39
CA TYR A 6 -5.01 -4.48 -9.32
C TYR A 6 -5.66 -4.66 -7.93
N ARG A 7 -6.97 -4.45 -7.83
CA ARG A 7 -7.74 -4.71 -6.60
C ARG A 7 -7.64 -6.16 -6.15
N GLU A 8 -7.86 -7.09 -7.08
CA GLU A 8 -7.85 -8.52 -6.75
C GLU A 8 -6.43 -9.01 -6.44
N ALA A 9 -5.38 -8.43 -7.04
CA ALA A 9 -4.00 -8.72 -6.66
C ALA A 9 -3.69 -8.30 -5.21
N ILE A 10 -4.19 -7.15 -4.75
CA ILE A 10 -4.06 -6.73 -3.35
C ILE A 10 -4.84 -7.67 -2.43
N ARG A 11 -6.08 -8.01 -2.82
CA ARG A 11 -6.90 -8.98 -2.09
C ARG A 11 -6.19 -10.34 -1.96
N GLN A 12 -5.62 -10.83 -3.06
CA GLN A 12 -4.85 -12.08 -3.09
C GLN A 12 -3.60 -11.99 -2.20
N ALA A 13 -2.90 -10.86 -2.19
CA ALA A 13 -1.75 -10.65 -1.31
C ALA A 13 -2.13 -10.73 0.18
N LEU A 14 -3.25 -10.10 0.56
CA LEU A 14 -3.80 -10.20 1.92
C LEU A 14 -4.20 -11.63 2.28
N LEU A 15 -4.95 -12.29 1.38
CA LEU A 15 -5.39 -13.67 1.55
C LEU A 15 -4.19 -14.60 1.80
N ASP A 16 -3.21 -14.56 0.90
CA ASP A 16 -2.02 -15.41 0.98
C ASP A 16 -1.18 -15.07 2.22
N ALA A 17 -1.14 -13.81 2.65
CA ALA A 17 -0.37 -13.41 3.83
C ALA A 17 -1.04 -13.89 5.12
N MET A 18 -2.36 -13.74 5.21
CA MET A 18 -3.14 -14.17 6.36
C MET A 18 -3.24 -15.70 6.49
N GLN A 19 -3.20 -16.43 5.36
CA GLN A 19 -3.08 -17.89 5.33
C GLN A 19 -1.70 -18.37 5.80
N ALA A 20 -0.63 -17.71 5.35
CA ALA A 20 0.73 -18.10 5.67
C ALA A 20 1.12 -17.75 7.12
N ASP A 21 0.57 -16.67 7.68
CA ASP A 21 0.94 -16.16 8.99
C ASP A 21 -0.31 -15.82 9.83
N PRO A 22 -0.59 -16.58 10.92
CA PRO A 22 -1.73 -16.33 11.78
C PRO A 22 -1.62 -15.02 12.58
N SER A 23 -0.44 -14.41 12.65
CA SER A 23 -0.22 -13.13 13.32
C SER A 23 -0.68 -11.93 12.48
N VAL A 24 -0.94 -12.12 11.18
CA VAL A 24 -1.43 -11.05 10.29
C VAL A 24 -2.90 -10.79 10.54
N ILE A 25 -3.24 -9.62 11.05
CA ILE A 25 -4.64 -9.19 11.26
C ILE A 25 -4.95 -7.98 10.38
N LEU A 26 -6.22 -7.78 10.07
CA LEU A 26 -6.72 -6.62 9.34
C LEU A 26 -7.63 -5.81 10.27
N ILE A 27 -7.41 -4.51 10.36
CA ILE A 27 -8.23 -3.59 11.15
C ILE A 27 -8.49 -2.30 10.37
N GLY A 28 -9.73 -1.83 10.38
CA GLY A 28 -10.11 -0.59 9.70
C GLY A 28 -11.61 -0.40 9.66
N GLU A 29 -12.05 0.70 9.06
CA GLU A 29 -13.47 0.97 8.82
C GLU A 29 -14.00 0.10 7.68
N GLU A 30 -15.06 -0.66 7.96
CA GLU A 30 -15.79 -1.46 6.97
C GLU A 30 -14.96 -2.55 6.26
N VAL A 31 -13.81 -2.94 6.82
CA VAL A 31 -12.92 -3.95 6.24
C VAL A 31 -13.45 -5.38 6.40
N GLY A 32 -14.34 -5.60 7.37
CA GLY A 32 -14.96 -6.87 7.70
C GLY A 32 -16.20 -7.15 6.86
N LEU A 33 -17.37 -6.90 7.43
CA LEU A 33 -18.65 -7.32 6.83
C LEU A 33 -18.92 -6.68 5.46
N TYR A 34 -18.53 -5.42 5.27
CA TYR A 34 -18.70 -4.72 4.01
C TYR A 34 -17.66 -5.14 2.95
N GLY A 35 -16.48 -5.60 3.37
CA GLY A 35 -15.39 -6.02 2.49
C GLY A 35 -14.52 -4.87 1.96
N GLY A 36 -14.52 -3.74 2.66
CA GLY A 36 -13.78 -2.52 2.37
C GLY A 36 -14.48 -1.64 1.34
N ALA A 37 -14.30 -0.32 1.43
CA ALA A 37 -14.96 0.66 0.55
C ALA A 37 -14.71 0.41 -0.95
N TYR A 38 -13.55 -0.18 -1.28
CA TYR A 38 -13.17 -0.55 -2.64
C TYR A 38 -13.26 -2.05 -2.93
N GLY A 39 -13.76 -2.86 -2.00
CA GLY A 39 -13.93 -4.31 -2.17
C GLY A 39 -12.63 -5.12 -2.09
N VAL A 40 -11.53 -4.54 -1.58
CA VAL A 40 -10.23 -5.24 -1.47
C VAL A 40 -10.29 -6.36 -0.43
N THR A 41 -11.05 -6.21 0.64
CA THR A 41 -11.06 -7.15 1.77
C THR A 41 -12.28 -8.07 1.75
N LYS A 42 -13.03 -8.05 0.64
CA LYS A 42 -14.28 -8.78 0.47
C LYS A 42 -14.11 -10.29 0.71
N GLY A 43 -14.94 -10.83 1.60
CA GLY A 43 -14.98 -12.25 1.95
C GLY A 43 -13.81 -12.73 2.81
N LEU A 44 -12.87 -11.86 3.22
CA LEU A 44 -11.80 -12.27 4.13
C LEU A 44 -12.32 -12.59 5.53
N ILE A 45 -13.36 -11.88 6.00
CA ILE A 45 -13.97 -12.15 7.31
C ILE A 45 -14.63 -13.53 7.37
N ASP A 46 -15.20 -14.02 6.27
CA ASP A 46 -15.80 -15.36 6.21
C ASP A 46 -14.73 -16.47 6.31
N LEU A 47 -13.51 -16.18 5.86
CA LEU A 47 -12.39 -17.12 5.86
C LEU A 47 -11.63 -17.13 7.19
N PHE A 48 -11.44 -15.97 7.82
CA PHE A 48 -10.56 -15.81 8.98
C PHE A 48 -11.28 -15.43 10.29
N GLY A 49 -12.54 -15.04 10.22
CA GLY A 49 -13.36 -14.62 11.35
C GLY A 49 -13.05 -13.21 11.86
N ALA A 50 -13.95 -12.71 12.71
CA ALA A 50 -13.91 -11.34 13.25
C ALA A 50 -12.70 -11.05 14.16
N ASN A 51 -11.98 -12.06 14.63
CA ASN A 51 -10.74 -11.89 15.41
C ASN A 51 -9.52 -11.56 14.53
N ARG A 52 -9.62 -11.77 13.21
CA ARG A 52 -8.53 -11.55 12.25
C ARG A 52 -8.87 -10.47 11.23
N VAL A 53 -10.16 -10.20 11.00
CA VAL A 53 -10.67 -9.09 10.19
C VAL A 53 -11.63 -8.27 11.04
N ILE A 54 -11.18 -7.11 11.49
CA ILE A 54 -11.78 -6.34 12.57
C ILE A 54 -12.33 -5.02 12.02
N ASP A 55 -13.65 -4.87 12.04
CA ASP A 55 -14.30 -3.57 11.83
C ASP A 55 -14.07 -2.67 13.05
N ALA A 56 -13.46 -1.51 12.84
CA ALA A 56 -13.15 -0.54 13.87
C ALA A 56 -14.19 0.61 13.90
N PRO A 57 -14.30 1.35 15.03
CA PRO A 57 -15.00 2.63 15.05
C PRO A 57 -14.38 3.62 14.07
N ILE A 58 -15.15 4.64 13.68
CA ILE A 58 -14.68 5.76 12.85
C ILE A 58 -13.73 6.64 13.67
N SER A 59 -12.49 6.20 13.78
CA SER A 59 -11.41 6.87 14.51
C SER A 59 -10.07 6.34 14.01
N GLU A 60 -9.48 7.08 13.08
CA GLU A 60 -8.23 6.72 12.42
C GLU A 60 -7.08 6.62 13.43
N ALA A 61 -7.06 7.50 14.43
CA ALA A 61 -6.10 7.45 15.53
C ALA A 61 -6.24 6.16 16.35
N ALA A 62 -7.47 5.68 16.61
CA ALA A 62 -7.70 4.43 17.32
C ALA A 62 -7.27 3.21 16.48
N ILE A 63 -7.59 3.22 15.18
CA ILE A 63 -7.18 2.16 14.23
C ILE A 63 -5.66 2.03 14.20
N VAL A 64 -4.95 3.14 13.96
CA VAL A 64 -3.50 3.12 13.85
C VAL A 64 -2.84 2.85 15.20
N GLY A 65 -3.31 3.46 16.29
CA GLY A 65 -2.77 3.22 17.63
C GLY A 65 -2.93 1.76 18.08
N ALA A 66 -4.10 1.16 17.83
CA ALA A 66 -4.33 -0.26 18.12
C ALA A 66 -3.42 -1.16 17.29
N ALA A 67 -3.23 -0.85 16.00
CA ALA A 67 -2.30 -1.58 15.14
C ALA A 67 -0.84 -1.46 15.62
N ILE A 68 -0.40 -0.29 16.07
CA ILE A 68 0.94 -0.12 16.65
C ILE A 68 1.11 -1.00 17.89
N GLY A 69 0.16 -0.94 18.83
CA GLY A 69 0.19 -1.77 20.03
C GLY A 69 0.21 -3.26 19.72
N ALA A 70 -0.68 -3.71 18.82
CA ALA A 70 -0.72 -5.08 18.34
C ALA A 70 0.62 -5.53 17.74
N ALA A 71 1.23 -4.68 16.89
CA ALA A 71 2.52 -4.93 16.28
C ALA A 71 3.65 -5.09 17.30
N MET A 72 3.70 -4.22 18.31
CA MET A 72 4.67 -4.30 19.39
C MET A 72 4.50 -5.55 20.27
N THR A 73 3.27 -6.08 20.35
CA THR A 73 2.95 -7.29 21.14
C THR A 73 3.01 -8.60 20.33
N GLY A 74 3.52 -8.55 19.10
CA GLY A 74 3.83 -9.75 18.32
C GLY A 74 2.84 -10.10 17.19
N LEU A 75 1.85 -9.25 16.91
CA LEU A 75 1.02 -9.37 15.70
C LEU A 75 1.68 -8.63 14.53
N ARG A 76 1.14 -8.82 13.32
CA ARG A 76 1.54 -8.14 12.08
C ARG A 76 0.35 -7.44 11.43
N PRO A 77 -0.14 -6.34 11.99
CA PRO A 77 -1.39 -5.75 11.56
C PRO A 77 -1.26 -5.04 10.20
N VAL A 78 -2.29 -5.23 9.38
CA VAL A 78 -2.66 -4.41 8.25
C VAL A 78 -3.75 -3.45 8.74
N ALA A 79 -3.39 -2.21 9.01
CA ALA A 79 -4.35 -1.15 9.30
C ALA A 79 -4.81 -0.51 7.98
N GLU A 80 -6.10 -0.25 7.83
CA GLU A 80 -6.66 0.44 6.66
C GLU A 80 -7.26 1.79 7.04
N LEU A 81 -6.81 2.84 6.33
CA LEU A 81 -7.54 4.11 6.26
C LEU A 81 -8.26 4.21 4.93
N MET A 82 -9.56 4.52 4.97
CA MET A 82 -10.39 4.59 3.77
C MET A 82 -9.87 5.59 2.73
N TYR A 83 -9.25 6.69 3.16
CA TYR A 83 -8.63 7.65 2.26
C TYR A 83 -7.34 8.20 2.87
N VAL A 84 -6.34 8.44 2.02
CA VAL A 84 -5.07 9.04 2.46
C VAL A 84 -5.31 10.43 3.03
N ASP A 85 -6.38 11.10 2.59
CA ASP A 85 -6.84 12.39 3.10
C ASP A 85 -7.05 12.40 4.63
N PHE A 86 -7.31 11.24 5.24
CA PHE A 86 -7.50 11.09 6.69
C PHE A 86 -6.19 10.81 7.45
N ILE A 87 -5.06 10.68 6.75
CA ILE A 87 -3.75 10.40 7.38
C ILE A 87 -3.38 11.46 8.42
N GLY A 88 -3.82 12.70 8.23
CA GLY A 88 -3.61 13.81 9.17
C GLY A 88 -4.12 13.52 10.58
N MET A 89 -5.20 12.74 10.72
CA MET A 89 -5.76 12.33 12.01
C MET A 89 -4.88 11.30 12.74
N THR A 90 -3.94 10.68 12.02
CA THR A 90 -3.09 9.60 12.54
C THR A 90 -1.64 10.00 12.73
N MET A 91 -1.26 11.24 12.37
CA MET A 91 0.15 11.62 12.30
C MET A 91 0.88 11.55 13.64
N ASP A 92 0.20 11.75 14.77
CA ASP A 92 0.84 11.49 16.07
C ASP A 92 1.17 10.01 16.25
N GLN A 93 0.23 9.12 15.93
CA GLN A 93 0.43 7.67 15.99
C GLN A 93 1.52 7.21 15.01
N LEU A 94 1.48 7.67 13.75
CA LEU A 94 2.48 7.29 12.76
C LEU A 94 3.86 7.92 13.02
N ALA A 95 3.92 9.24 13.11
CA ALA A 95 5.18 9.97 13.06
C ALA A 95 5.91 9.97 14.39
N ASN A 96 5.19 9.98 15.52
CA ASN A 96 5.81 10.00 16.84
C ASN A 96 5.88 8.60 17.44
N GLN A 97 4.83 7.79 17.33
CA GLN A 97 4.82 6.46 17.95
C GLN A 97 5.47 5.41 17.02
N ALA A 98 4.85 5.07 15.88
CA ALA A 98 5.31 3.98 15.03
C ALA A 98 6.74 4.21 14.49
N ALA A 99 6.97 5.37 13.87
CA ALA A 99 8.21 5.67 13.16
C ALA A 99 9.43 5.73 14.09
N LYS A 100 9.26 6.18 15.33
CA LYS A 100 10.38 6.45 16.25
C LYS A 100 10.65 5.32 17.22
N SER A 101 9.67 4.44 17.44
CA SER A 101 9.76 3.40 18.47
C SER A 101 11.06 2.60 18.39
N ARG A 102 11.41 2.08 17.20
CA ARG A 102 12.64 1.30 17.05
C ARG A 102 13.90 2.07 17.43
N TYR A 103 13.97 3.34 17.05
CA TYR A 103 15.09 4.21 17.40
C TYR A 103 15.10 4.53 18.90
N MET A 104 13.96 4.94 19.47
CA MET A 104 13.84 5.36 20.87
C MET A 104 14.07 4.23 21.87
N PHE A 105 13.69 3.00 21.53
CA PHE A 105 13.93 1.81 22.35
C PHE A 105 15.30 1.15 22.07
N GLY A 106 16.19 1.82 21.33
CA GLY A 106 17.54 1.31 21.04
C GLY A 106 17.53 -0.02 20.28
N GLY A 107 16.53 -0.22 19.41
CA GLY A 107 16.35 -1.43 18.61
C GLY A 107 15.65 -2.60 19.31
N GLN A 108 15.28 -2.48 20.59
CA GLN A 108 14.66 -3.55 21.37
C GLN A 108 13.20 -3.85 20.99
N ILE A 109 12.49 -2.84 20.49
CA ILE A 109 11.10 -2.94 20.04
C ILE A 109 11.03 -2.50 18.58
N SER A 110 10.28 -3.23 17.77
CA SER A 110 9.99 -2.86 16.37
C SER A 110 8.47 -2.76 16.19
N VAL A 111 8.03 -2.13 15.10
CA VAL A 111 6.59 -1.91 14.80
C VAL A 111 6.28 -2.53 13.44
N PRO A 112 6.25 -3.87 13.32
CA PRO A 112 6.04 -4.57 12.05
C PRO A 112 4.58 -4.52 11.60
N MET A 113 4.16 -3.38 11.05
CA MET A 113 2.81 -3.16 10.56
C MET A 113 2.79 -2.56 9.15
N VAL A 114 1.66 -2.72 8.48
CA VAL A 114 1.34 -2.02 7.23
C VAL A 114 0.14 -1.12 7.47
N LEU A 115 0.30 0.18 7.23
CA LEU A 115 -0.83 1.09 7.06
C LEU A 115 -1.15 1.21 5.58
N ARG A 116 -2.21 0.55 5.11
CA ARG A 116 -2.69 0.71 3.74
C ARG A 116 -3.75 1.80 3.64
N THR A 117 -3.74 2.52 2.52
CA THR A 117 -4.72 3.58 2.27
C THR A 117 -4.88 3.88 0.80
N GLN A 118 -5.93 4.63 0.46
CA GLN A 118 -6.29 4.97 -0.90
C GLN A 118 -6.03 6.45 -1.20
N GLY A 119 -5.19 6.72 -2.21
CA GLY A 119 -4.81 8.06 -2.63
C GLY A 119 -5.11 8.36 -4.10
N GLY A 120 -4.79 9.60 -4.47
CA GLY A 120 -4.80 10.07 -5.85
C GLY A 120 -6.14 10.58 -6.34
N THR A 121 -6.14 11.16 -7.55
CA THR A 121 -7.29 11.85 -8.17
C THR A 121 -8.02 11.00 -9.22
N GLY A 122 -9.08 11.53 -9.83
CA GLY A 122 -9.71 10.96 -11.03
C GLY A 122 -11.14 10.42 -10.89
N ARG A 123 -11.86 10.76 -9.82
CA ARG A 123 -13.27 10.34 -9.60
C ARG A 123 -14.20 11.47 -9.12
N SER A 124 -13.83 12.74 -9.38
CA SER A 124 -14.60 13.91 -8.93
C SER A 124 -14.95 13.87 -7.43
N ALA A 125 -14.03 13.37 -6.60
CA ALA A 125 -14.25 13.10 -5.18
C ALA A 125 -14.04 14.35 -4.29
N ALA A 126 -14.09 15.55 -4.88
CA ALA A 126 -13.80 16.83 -4.21
C ALA A 126 -12.40 16.89 -3.55
N ALA A 127 -12.19 17.91 -2.70
CA ALA A 127 -10.88 18.29 -2.17
C ALA A 127 -10.31 17.31 -1.12
N GLN A 128 -11.17 16.69 -0.31
CA GLN A 128 -10.78 15.87 0.85
C GLN A 128 -10.84 14.35 0.57
N HIS A 129 -10.90 13.94 -0.70
CA HIS A 129 -10.79 12.52 -1.08
C HIS A 129 -9.92 12.37 -2.34
N SER A 130 -9.01 13.30 -2.61
CA SER A 130 -8.25 13.36 -3.88
C SER A 130 -6.77 13.64 -3.70
N GLN A 131 -6.30 13.76 -2.45
CA GLN A 131 -4.94 14.17 -2.17
C GLN A 131 -3.91 13.08 -2.50
N SER A 132 -2.67 13.52 -2.66
CA SER A 132 -1.48 12.68 -2.73
C SER A 132 -0.54 13.20 -1.63
N LEU A 133 -0.52 12.48 -0.51
CA LEU A 133 0.14 12.90 0.74
C LEU A 133 1.37 12.04 1.07
N GLU A 134 1.91 11.34 0.08
CA GLU A 134 3.13 10.54 0.21
C GLU A 134 4.33 11.37 0.71
N ALA A 135 4.35 12.68 0.43
CA ALA A 135 5.38 13.59 0.93
C ALA A 135 5.41 13.69 2.46
N TRP A 136 4.25 13.60 3.14
CA TRP A 136 4.18 13.60 4.61
C TRP A 136 4.83 12.35 5.19
N VAL A 137 4.58 11.21 4.55
CA VAL A 137 5.18 9.92 4.93
C VAL A 137 6.69 9.94 4.66
N LEU A 138 7.10 10.34 3.44
CA LEU A 138 8.49 10.36 3.01
C LEU A 138 9.35 11.29 3.87
N HIS A 139 8.78 12.40 4.33
CA HIS A 139 9.48 13.35 5.19
C HIS A 139 9.52 12.93 6.68
N THR A 140 9.02 11.75 7.03
CA THR A 140 8.99 11.23 8.39
C THR A 140 9.99 10.07 8.55
N PRO A 141 11.20 10.30 9.11
CA PRO A 141 12.20 9.24 9.28
C PRO A 141 11.68 8.09 10.15
N GLY A 142 11.92 6.85 9.71
CA GLY A 142 11.46 5.64 10.38
C GLY A 142 10.21 5.02 9.75
N LEU A 143 9.52 5.74 8.86
CA LEU A 143 8.49 5.16 7.99
C LEU A 143 9.11 4.67 6.68
N ARG A 144 8.58 3.55 6.16
CA ARG A 144 8.77 3.12 4.77
C ARG A 144 7.53 3.51 3.96
N LEU A 145 7.71 3.90 2.72
CA LEU A 145 6.63 4.26 1.80
C LEU A 145 6.64 3.32 0.59
N VAL A 146 5.46 2.83 0.22
CA VAL A 146 5.26 1.99 -0.96
C VAL A 146 4.05 2.47 -1.74
N MET A 147 4.20 2.58 -3.06
CA MET A 147 3.13 3.03 -3.97
C MET A 147 3.13 2.18 -5.25
N PRO A 148 2.39 1.05 -5.30
CA PRO A 148 2.44 0.12 -6.42
C PRO A 148 1.80 0.71 -7.68
N ALA A 149 2.34 0.34 -8.84
CA ALA A 149 1.85 0.83 -10.13
C ALA A 149 1.23 -0.26 -11.00
N THR A 150 1.73 -1.51 -10.94
CA THR A 150 1.22 -2.65 -11.72
C THR A 150 0.44 -3.64 -10.86
N VAL A 151 -0.26 -4.59 -11.50
CA VAL A 151 -0.93 -5.70 -10.82
C VAL A 151 0.08 -6.59 -10.07
N ASN A 152 1.23 -6.86 -10.69
CA ASN A 152 2.27 -7.67 -10.06
C ASN A 152 2.93 -6.93 -8.88
N ASP A 153 3.21 -5.63 -9.03
CA ASP A 153 3.70 -4.77 -7.95
C ASP A 153 2.75 -4.79 -6.74
N ALA A 154 1.44 -4.64 -6.98
CA ALA A 154 0.45 -4.55 -5.92
C ALA A 154 0.41 -5.80 -5.03
N TYR A 155 0.57 -6.99 -5.64
CA TYR A 155 0.67 -8.24 -4.90
C TYR A 155 1.98 -8.35 -4.12
N HIS A 156 3.11 -8.24 -4.83
CA HIS A 156 4.42 -8.51 -4.24
C HIS A 156 4.84 -7.47 -3.22
N LEU A 157 4.65 -6.19 -3.52
CA LEU A 157 5.06 -5.12 -2.62
C LEU A 157 4.23 -5.14 -1.33
N LEU A 158 2.96 -5.54 -1.35
CA LEU A 158 2.18 -5.67 -0.12
C LEU A 158 2.70 -6.83 0.74
N ARG A 159 2.96 -7.99 0.13
CA ARG A 159 3.54 -9.14 0.85
C ARG A 159 4.93 -8.81 1.40
N GLN A 160 5.77 -8.14 0.63
CA GLN A 160 7.10 -7.71 1.07
C GLN A 160 7.01 -6.65 2.18
N SER A 161 6.04 -5.73 2.12
CA SER A 161 5.76 -4.77 3.20
C SER A 161 5.45 -5.50 4.51
N LEU A 162 4.65 -6.58 4.43
CA LEU A 162 4.32 -7.44 5.56
C LEU A 162 5.49 -8.27 6.08
N THR A 163 6.68 -8.23 5.48
CA THR A 163 7.89 -8.86 6.04
C THR A 163 8.81 -7.87 6.73
N GLN A 164 8.56 -6.56 6.60
CA GLN A 164 9.42 -5.54 7.18
C GLN A 164 9.27 -5.49 8.71
N ALA A 165 10.36 -5.15 9.40
CA ALA A 165 10.35 -4.90 10.84
C ALA A 165 9.90 -3.47 11.18
N ASP A 166 10.02 -2.54 10.23
CA ASP A 166 9.66 -1.14 10.38
C ASP A 166 8.27 -0.88 9.79
N PRO A 167 7.52 0.12 10.30
CA PRO A 167 6.19 0.42 9.79
C PRO A 167 6.23 0.85 8.32
N VAL A 168 5.35 0.27 7.52
CA VAL A 168 5.21 0.58 6.09
C VAL A 168 3.88 1.28 5.83
N VAL A 169 3.91 2.44 5.18
CA VAL A 169 2.71 3.06 4.62
C VAL A 169 2.60 2.66 3.15
N PHE A 170 1.48 2.05 2.81
CA PHE A 170 1.20 1.47 1.50
C PHE A 170 0.05 2.26 0.84
N ILE A 171 0.38 3.16 -0.08
CA ILE A 171 -0.60 4.06 -0.72
C ILE A 171 -0.98 3.49 -2.08
N GLU A 172 -2.22 3.05 -2.17
CA GLU A 172 -2.84 2.52 -3.37
C GLU A 172 -3.50 3.65 -4.16
N HIS A 173 -3.32 3.70 -5.47
CA HIS A 173 -4.01 4.72 -6.26
C HIS A 173 -5.38 4.20 -6.69
N LYS A 174 -6.46 4.86 -6.24
CA LYS A 174 -7.86 4.43 -6.48
C LYS A 174 -8.25 4.25 -7.95
N GLY A 175 -7.63 5.05 -8.82
CA GLY A 175 -7.77 4.94 -10.28
C GLY A 175 -7.21 3.65 -10.89
N LEU A 176 -6.35 2.91 -10.18
CA LEU A 176 -5.76 1.67 -10.66
C LEU A 176 -6.57 0.42 -10.31
N TYR A 177 -7.53 0.49 -9.38
CA TYR A 177 -8.20 -0.71 -8.87
C TYR A 177 -8.83 -1.61 -9.94
N THR A 178 -9.36 -1.03 -11.02
CA THR A 178 -9.99 -1.76 -12.12
C THR A 178 -9.02 -2.08 -13.27
N MET A 179 -7.77 -1.62 -13.17
CA MET A 179 -6.72 -1.95 -14.13
C MET A 179 -6.50 -3.45 -14.13
N LYS A 180 -6.50 -4.04 -15.32
CA LYS A 180 -6.13 -5.44 -15.53
C LYS A 180 -4.64 -5.57 -15.81
N GLY A 181 -4.08 -6.72 -15.46
CA GLY A 181 -2.69 -7.06 -15.73
C GLY A 181 -2.41 -8.51 -15.33
N THR A 182 -1.22 -8.97 -15.68
CA THR A 182 -0.74 -10.29 -15.30
C THR A 182 -0.23 -10.27 -13.86
N LEU A 183 -0.68 -11.22 -13.06
CA LEU A 183 -0.13 -11.54 -11.76
C LEU A 183 0.73 -12.79 -11.87
N ASP A 184 2.01 -12.68 -11.51
CA ASP A 184 2.89 -13.82 -11.27
C ASP A 184 3.20 -13.93 -9.78
N THR A 185 2.46 -14.77 -9.04
CA THR A 185 2.67 -14.91 -7.59
C THR A 185 4.04 -15.49 -7.22
N ALA A 186 4.79 -16.06 -8.18
CA ALA A 186 6.11 -16.62 -7.95
C ALA A 186 7.24 -15.58 -8.07
N THR A 187 7.08 -14.56 -8.93
CA THR A 187 8.19 -13.68 -9.32
C THR A 187 7.80 -12.21 -9.24
N PRO A 188 8.47 -11.39 -8.41
CA PRO A 188 8.30 -9.94 -8.42
C PRO A 188 8.98 -9.31 -9.64
N ASP A 189 8.49 -8.13 -10.06
CA ASP A 189 9.09 -7.38 -11.18
C ASP A 189 10.49 -6.83 -10.84
N GLY A 190 10.82 -6.71 -9.56
CA GLY A 190 12.09 -6.19 -9.09
C GLY A 190 12.33 -6.48 -7.60
N ALA A 191 13.55 -6.20 -7.15
CA ALA A 191 13.91 -6.33 -5.74
C ALA A 191 13.25 -5.23 -4.89
N TRP A 192 12.91 -5.56 -3.64
CA TRP A 192 12.35 -4.60 -2.69
C TRP A 192 13.25 -3.36 -2.54
N GLY A 193 12.63 -2.18 -2.61
CA GLY A 193 13.33 -0.90 -2.48
C GLY A 193 14.21 -0.52 -3.66
N GLN A 194 14.18 -1.28 -4.76
CA GLN A 194 14.86 -0.94 -6.01
C GLN A 194 13.86 -0.43 -7.05
N PRO A 195 14.24 0.58 -7.86
CA PRO A 195 13.44 0.96 -9.01
C PRO A 195 13.44 -0.17 -10.05
N VAL A 196 12.42 -0.18 -10.91
CA VAL A 196 12.36 -1.09 -12.06
C VAL A 196 12.24 -0.26 -13.33
N ILE A 197 13.12 -0.54 -14.29
CA ILE A 197 13.05 0.05 -15.63
C ILE A 197 11.90 -0.65 -16.36
N ARG A 198 10.89 0.13 -16.75
CA ARG A 198 9.69 -0.34 -17.46
C ARG A 198 9.81 -0.14 -18.96
N ARG A 199 10.67 0.78 -19.39
CA ARG A 199 11.01 1.01 -20.78
C ARG A 199 12.46 1.50 -20.88
N ASP A 200 13.25 0.88 -21.75
CA ASP A 200 14.60 1.35 -22.06
C ASP A 200 14.58 2.59 -22.97
N GLY A 201 15.55 3.49 -22.77
CA GLY A 201 15.77 4.68 -23.58
C GLY A 201 17.06 5.41 -23.17
N GLY A 202 17.59 6.26 -24.05
CA GLY A 202 18.89 6.91 -23.86
C GLY A 202 18.86 8.44 -23.85
N ASP A 203 17.77 9.06 -24.30
CA ASP A 203 17.74 10.51 -24.52
C ASP A 203 17.34 11.27 -23.24
N LEU A 204 16.49 10.67 -22.40
CA LEU A 204 16.05 11.21 -21.11
C LEU A 204 15.48 10.11 -20.21
N VAL A 205 15.33 10.41 -18.92
CA VAL A 205 14.73 9.53 -17.91
C VAL A 205 13.45 10.16 -17.35
N ILE A 206 12.35 9.38 -17.32
CA ILE A 206 11.08 9.75 -16.69
C ILE A 206 10.90 8.93 -15.42
N LEU A 207 11.22 9.54 -14.28
CA LEU A 207 10.96 8.92 -12.97
C LEU A 207 9.49 9.09 -12.60
N SER A 208 8.83 8.00 -12.25
CA SER A 208 7.44 8.02 -11.84
C SER A 208 7.14 6.88 -10.86
N TYR A 209 5.96 6.92 -10.27
CA TYR A 209 5.46 5.91 -9.36
C TYR A 209 3.94 5.86 -9.45
N SER A 210 3.35 4.80 -8.90
CA SER A 210 1.91 4.63 -8.84
C SER A 210 1.24 4.85 -10.20
N ARG A 211 0.09 5.54 -10.26
CA ARG A 211 -0.64 5.79 -11.52
C ARG A 211 0.17 6.55 -12.57
N MET A 212 1.08 7.43 -12.17
CA MET A 212 1.85 8.23 -13.11
C MET A 212 2.84 7.40 -13.94
N LEU A 213 3.11 6.15 -13.56
CA LEU A 213 3.81 5.21 -14.44
C LEU A 213 3.12 5.06 -15.79
N HIS A 214 1.80 4.87 -15.79
CA HIS A 214 1.05 4.61 -17.02
C HIS A 214 0.99 5.85 -17.92
N GLU A 215 0.87 7.04 -17.32
CA GLU A 215 0.94 8.30 -18.05
C GLU A 215 2.35 8.54 -18.63
N SER A 216 3.39 8.14 -17.87
CA SER A 216 4.80 8.24 -18.30
C SER A 216 5.11 7.30 -19.47
N LEU A 217 4.62 6.05 -19.41
CA LEU A 217 4.74 5.10 -20.53
C LEU A 217 4.03 5.61 -21.78
N ALA A 218 2.79 6.12 -21.66
CA ALA A 218 2.05 6.70 -22.77
C ALA A 218 2.71 7.98 -23.33
N ALA A 219 3.38 8.77 -22.49
CA ALA A 219 4.18 9.91 -22.93
C ALA A 219 5.45 9.45 -23.68
N ALA A 220 6.15 8.44 -23.16
CA ALA A 220 7.33 7.86 -23.81
C ALA A 220 7.01 7.25 -25.18
N GLU A 221 5.85 6.60 -25.33
CA GLU A 221 5.37 6.11 -26.64
C GLU A 221 5.15 7.25 -27.65
N ARG A 222 4.57 8.37 -27.21
CA ARG A 222 4.39 9.56 -28.06
C ARG A 222 5.72 10.23 -28.42
N LEU A 223 6.66 10.30 -27.48
CA LEU A 223 8.01 10.82 -27.73
C LEU A 223 8.76 9.98 -28.77
N ALA A 224 8.62 8.64 -28.72
CA ALA A 224 9.26 7.74 -29.66
C ALA A 224 8.82 8.00 -31.12
N GLN A 225 7.58 8.44 -31.35
CA GLN A 225 7.07 8.84 -32.68
C GLN A 225 7.77 10.09 -33.23
N SER A 226 8.35 10.92 -32.35
CA SER A 226 9.15 12.10 -32.71
C SER A 226 10.66 11.84 -32.66
N GLY A 227 11.07 10.57 -32.54
CA GLY A 227 12.48 10.17 -32.51
C GLY A 227 13.16 10.28 -31.15
N VAL A 228 12.43 10.55 -30.06
CA VAL A 228 13.00 10.66 -28.69
C VAL A 228 12.73 9.37 -27.90
N GLN A 229 13.79 8.70 -27.47
CA GLN A 229 13.76 7.46 -26.69
C GLN A 229 13.93 7.74 -25.19
N ALA A 230 12.80 7.83 -24.49
CA ALA A 230 12.77 8.01 -23.04
C ALA A 230 12.86 6.67 -22.29
N CYS A 231 13.75 6.60 -21.31
CA CYS A 231 13.75 5.57 -20.27
C CYS A 231 12.64 5.89 -19.26
N VAL A 232 11.84 4.90 -18.87
CA VAL A 232 10.81 5.02 -17.82
C VAL A 232 11.08 4.01 -16.72
#